data_AF-A0A840AGF9-F1
#
_entry.id   AF-A0A840AGF9-F1
#
_cell.length_a   1.000
_cell.length_b   1.000
_cell.length_c   1.000
_cell.angle_alpha   90.00
_cell.angle_beta   90.00
_cell.angle_gamma   90.00
#
_symmetry.space_group_name_H-M   'P 1'
#
loop_
_entity.id
_entity.type
_entity.pdbx_description
1 polymer ?
#
loop_
_entity_poly.entity_id
_entity_poly.type
_entity_poly.pdbx_seq_one_letter_code
_entity_poly.pdbx_strand_id
1 'polypeptide(L)' 'MAKTEQNLKASEEFIRNVLAKNFRQTLRAEELRAAAIKLCDALPATDASDNAKVAA' A
#
# COMPACT_ATOMS: atom_id res chain seq x y z
N MET A 1 -14.43 4.18 7.62
CA MET A 1 -13.51 5.25 7.18
C MET A 1 -12.12 5.17 7.84
N ALA A 2 -11.96 4.71 9.09
CA ALA A 2 -10.64 4.62 9.75
C ALA A 2 -9.62 3.68 9.06
N LYS A 3 -10.06 2.56 8.48
CA LYS A 3 -9.17 1.60 7.79
C LYS A 3 -8.54 2.17 6.51
N THR A 4 -9.24 3.05 5.80
CA THR A 4 -8.78 3.61 4.52
C THR A 4 -7.57 4.53 4.71
N GLU A 5 -7.58 5.36 5.75
CA GLU A 5 -6.47 6.28 6.03
C GLU A 5 -5.24 5.57 6.62
N GLN A 6 -5.46 4.52 7.43
CA GLN A 6 -4.38 3.66 7.93
C GLN A 6 -3.72 2.87 6.79
N ASN A 7 -4.51 2.29 5.89
CA ASN A 7 -4.00 1.59 4.70
C ASN A 7 -3.19 2.54 3.82
N LEU A 8 -3.63 3.79 3.67
CA LEU A 8 -2.90 4.79 2.90
C LEU A 8 -1.51 5.06 3.48
N LYS A 9 -1.44 5.30 4.81
CA LYS A 9 -0.15 5.55 5.49
C LYS A 9 0.79 4.36 5.41
N ALA A 10 0.26 3.14 5.58
CA ALA A 10 1.04 1.91 5.44
C ALA A 10 1.61 1.77 4.01
N SER A 11 0.79 2.06 2.99
CA SER A 11 1.22 2.08 1.59
C SER A 11 2.27 3.16 1.30
N GLU A 12 2.11 4.37 1.84
CA GLU A 12 3.11 5.45 1.73
C GLU A 12 4.45 5.04 2.35
N GLU A 13 4.44 4.41 3.53
CA GLU A 13 5.66 3.93 4.19
C GLU A 13 6.32 2.78 3.43
N PHE A 14 5.52 1.83 2.95
CA PHE A 14 6.01 0.72 2.12
C PHE A 14 6.72 1.22 0.87
N ILE A 15 6.09 2.11 0.09
CA ILE A 15 6.67 2.65 -1.13
C ILE A 15 7.96 3.41 -0.83
N ARG A 16 7.97 4.24 0.22
CA ARG A 16 9.15 4.99 0.64
C ARG A 16 10.32 4.05 0.98
N ASN A 17 10.07 3.00 1.75
CA ASN A 17 11.09 2.07 2.18
C ASN A 17 11.64 1.25 1.01
N VAL A 18 10.78 0.81 0.09
CA VAL A 18 11.20 0.07 -1.12
C VAL A 18 12.08 0.95 -2.02
N LEU A 19 11.67 2.20 -2.26
CA LEU A 19 12.41 3.14 -3.10
C LEU A 19 13.75 3.54 -2.50
N ALA A 20 13.76 3.87 -1.20
CA ALA A 20 14.99 4.23 -0.51
C ALA A 20 15.98 3.06 -0.46
N LYS A 21 15.51 1.84 -0.15
CA LYS A 21 16.37 0.66 0.02
C LYS A 21 16.93 0.12 -1.29
N ASN A 22 16.09 0.02 -2.33
CA ASN A 22 16.47 -0.68 -3.57
C ASN A 22 16.98 0.27 -4.65
N PHE A 23 16.47 1.50 -4.68
CA PHE A 23 16.74 2.46 -5.76
C PHE A 23 17.48 3.70 -5.27
N ARG A 24 17.69 3.86 -3.95
CA ARG A 24 18.22 5.09 -3.33
C ARG A 24 17.45 6.35 -3.75
N GLN A 25 16.16 6.18 -4.03
CA GLN A 25 15.28 7.25 -4.48
C GLN A 25 14.40 7.74 -3.34
N THR A 26 14.17 9.05 -3.32
CA THR A 26 13.23 9.74 -2.44
C THR A 26 12.19 10.44 -3.29
N LEU A 27 10.91 10.27 -2.93
CA LEU A 27 9.79 10.93 -3.58
C LEU A 27 9.34 12.15 -2.77
N ARG A 28 8.76 13.14 -3.46
CA ARG A 28 8.03 14.22 -2.79
C ARG A 28 6.74 13.67 -2.17
N ALA A 29 6.25 14.35 -1.14
CA ALA A 29 5.06 13.89 -0.38
C ALA A 29 3.83 13.68 -1.28
N GLU A 30 3.62 14.55 -2.27
CA GLU A 30 2.50 14.45 -3.22
C GLU A 30 2.61 13.22 -4.14
N GLU A 31 3.81 12.95 -4.65
CA GLU A 31 4.08 11.79 -5.52
C GLU A 31 3.95 10.48 -4.76
N LEU A 32 4.42 10.47 -3.50
CA LEU A 32 4.29 9.32 -2.62
C LEU A 32 2.82 9.00 -2.32
N ARG A 33 2.02 10.02 -2.03
CA ARG A 33 0.59 9.88 -1.75
C ARG A 33 -0.19 9.43 -2.98
N ALA A 34 0.11 9.98 -4.14
CA ALA A 34 -0.49 9.54 -5.40
C ALA A 34 -0.17 8.07 -5.72
N ALA A 35 1.07 7.63 -5.47
CA ALA A 35 1.45 6.23 -5.64
C ALA A 35 0.73 5.31 -4.63
N ALA A 36 0.61 5.74 -3.37
CA ALA A 36 -0.10 4.99 -2.33
C ALA A 36 -1.60 4.83 -2.64
N ILE A 37 -2.26 5.87 -3.17
CA ILE A 37 -3.65 5.78 -3.63
C ILE A 37 -3.77 4.75 -4.74
N LYS A 38 -2.95 4.85 -5.79
CA LYS A 38 -2.97 3.89 -6.91
C LYS A 38 -2.71 2.46 -6.45
N LEU A 39 -1.81 2.27 -5.49
CA LEU A 39 -1.54 0.95 -4.90
C LEU A 39 -2.77 0.42 -4.17
N CYS A 40 -3.41 1.24 -3.32
CA CYS A 40 -4.63 0.87 -2.62
C CYS A 40 -5.78 0.54 -3.57
N ASP A 41 -5.93 1.29 -4.68
CA ASP A 41 -6.97 1.07 -5.69
C ASP A 41 -6.71 -0.18 -6.55
N ALA A 42 -5.43 -0.50 -6.79
CA ALA A 42 -5.02 -1.67 -7.59
C ALA A 42 -5.09 -2.98 -6.78
N LEU A 43 -5.00 -2.90 -5.46
CA LEU A 43 -5.16 -4.07 -4.61
C LEU A 43 -6.65 -4.48 -4.64
N PRO A 44 -6.96 -5.75 -4.90
CA PRO A 44 -8.31 -6.23 -4.75
C PRO A 44 -8.75 -5.94 -3.32
N ALA A 45 -9.98 -5.43 -3.15
CA ALA A 45 -10.57 -5.29 -1.84
C ALA A 45 -10.51 -6.68 -1.19
N THR A 46 -9.57 -6.85 -0.27
CA THR A 46 -9.55 -8.01 0.61
C THR A 46 -10.73 -7.79 1.54
N ASP A 47 -11.91 -8.20 1.08
CA ASP A 47 -12.90 -8.69 2.03
C ASP A 47 -12.14 -9.71 2.85
N ALA A 48 -12.15 -9.55 4.17
CA ALA A 48 -11.44 -10.40 5.11
C ALA A 48 -12.09 -11.79 5.19
N SER A 49 -12.35 -12.42 4.03
CA SER A 49 -13.10 -13.64 3.82
C SER A 49 -12.47 -14.53 2.73
N ASP A 50 -11.16 -14.46 2.54
CA ASP A 50 -10.41 -15.46 1.74
C ASP A 50 -9.30 -16.15 2.53
N ASN A 51 -9.50 -16.30 3.85
CA ASN A 51 -8.69 -17.22 4.65
C ASN A 51 -9.26 -18.65 4.71
N ALA A 52 -10.00 -19.08 3.68
CA ALA A 52 -10.58 -20.41 3.63
C ALA A 52 -10.61 -20.95 2.20
N LYS A 53 -9.45 -21.31 1.62
CA LYS A 53 -9.27 -22.41 0.63
C LYS A 53 -7.86 -22.56 0.02
N VAL A 54 -6.81 -22.19 0.75
CA VAL A 54 -5.46 -22.75 0.48
C VAL A 54 -5.07 -23.70 1.62
N ALA A 55 -5.99 -24.60 1.97
CA ALA A 55 -5.78 -25.75 2.87
C ALA A 55 -7.01 -26.69 2.77
N ALA A 56 -7.23 -27.31 1.61
CA ALA A 56 -8.05 -28.52 1.45
C ALA A 56 -7.73 -29.19 0.11
#